data_AF-A0A841T2B2-F1
#
_entry.id   AF-A0A841T2B2-F1
#
_cell.length_a   1.000
_cell.length_b   1.000
_cell.length_c   1.000
_cell.angle_alpha   90.00
_cell.angle_beta   90.00
_cell.angle_gamma   90.00
#
_symmetry.space_group_name_H-M   'P 1'
#
loop_
_entity.id
_entity.type
_entity.pdbx_description
1 polymer ?
#
loop_
_entity_poly.entity_id
_entity_poly.type
_entity_poly.pdbx_seq_one_letter_code
_entity_poly.pdbx_strand_id
1 'polypeptide(L)'
;MTILIPSYEPDERLLGLIRSLKENGNPSILVVDDGSGEDYREIFDSARDAGCTVVTHPTNLGKGRALKTGFDYIRRSGHSDGVVCADSDGQHLPKDIMTVADAVREHPRHIVLGSRRFTGKVPARSRFGNTATRMVYSYATGTPIHDTQTGLRGYSPDMLDWLCRIPGDRFEYEMNMLLESKNAGYDLIEVPIDTVYLDENKSSHFRPLADSARIYFPFLKFAASSGLSALLDILLLFLLQAIGMNLFLSVVGARIGSSLFNFAMNRTFVFEGKDKRSAKSMKRSMPRYYALVAIVLLCNYGLLHTFHVSIGIPLLAAKLMTEAILFAFSFWAQKKFVY
;
A
#
# COMPACT_ATOMS: atom_id res chain seq x y z
N MET A 1 -9.65 1.51 25.45
CA MET A 1 -9.38 1.61 23.98
C MET A 1 -9.13 3.06 23.65
N THR A 2 -8.08 3.38 22.89
CA THR A 2 -7.79 4.77 22.46
C THR A 2 -8.23 4.99 21.02
N ILE A 3 -8.93 6.10 20.77
CA ILE A 3 -9.23 6.56 19.41
C ILE A 3 -8.10 7.47 18.95
N LEU A 4 -7.38 7.07 17.92
CA LEU A 4 -6.26 7.82 17.33
C LEU A 4 -6.76 8.57 16.10
N ILE A 5 -6.62 9.89 16.09
CA ILE A 5 -7.04 10.76 14.99
C ILE A 5 -5.83 11.53 14.47
N PRO A 6 -5.14 11.07 13.40
CA PRO A 6 -4.16 11.89 12.72
C PRO A 6 -4.86 13.03 11.98
N SER A 7 -4.34 14.25 12.08
CA SER A 7 -4.95 15.45 11.52
C SER A 7 -3.90 16.35 10.88
N TYR A 8 -4.21 16.91 9.71
CA TYR A 8 -3.41 17.94 9.06
C TYR A 8 -4.37 18.95 8.47
N GLU A 9 -4.23 20.22 8.87
CA GLU A 9 -5.10 21.33 8.45
C GLU A 9 -6.61 21.02 8.66
N PRO A 10 -7.04 20.54 9.85
CA PRO A 10 -8.44 20.15 10.08
C PRO A 10 -9.39 21.36 10.13
N ASP A 11 -10.69 21.10 10.00
CA ASP A 11 -11.76 22.09 10.20
C ASP A 11 -12.64 21.73 11.42
N GLU A 12 -13.76 22.44 11.59
CA GLU A 12 -14.77 22.22 12.64
C GLU A 12 -15.31 20.77 12.70
N ARG A 13 -15.15 19.96 11.65
CA ARG A 13 -15.60 18.57 11.64
C ARG A 13 -14.81 17.72 12.63
N LEU A 14 -13.54 18.03 12.87
CA LEU A 14 -12.75 17.38 13.91
C LEU A 14 -13.39 17.60 15.29
N LEU A 15 -13.77 18.85 15.60
CA LEU A 15 -14.43 19.19 16.86
C LEU A 15 -15.83 18.58 16.96
N GLY A 16 -16.57 18.50 15.85
CA GLY A 16 -17.83 17.78 15.78
C GLY A 16 -17.69 16.28 16.08
N LEU A 17 -16.67 15.64 15.51
CA LEU A 17 -16.36 14.23 15.75
C LEU A 17 -15.96 13.99 17.21
N ILE A 18 -15.08 14.84 17.77
CA ILE A 18 -14.67 14.76 19.18
C ILE A 18 -15.87 14.87 20.10
N ARG A 19 -16.72 15.89 19.92
CA ARG A 19 -17.95 16.06 20.72
C ARG A 19 -18.83 14.83 20.66
N SER A 20 -19.09 14.33 19.44
CA SER A 20 -19.92 13.15 19.24
C SER A 20 -19.33 11.91 19.90
N LEU A 21 -18.01 11.68 19.83
CA LEU A 21 -17.35 10.58 20.53
C LEU A 21 -17.42 10.74 22.05
N LYS A 22 -17.26 11.96 22.57
CA LYS A 22 -17.35 12.25 24.01
C LYS A 22 -18.76 11.97 24.56
N GLU A 23 -19.79 12.31 23.80
CA GLU A 23 -21.19 11.97 24.12
C GLU A 23 -21.47 10.46 24.01
N ASN A 24 -20.79 9.77 23.10
CA ASN A 24 -20.97 8.34 22.83
C ASN A 24 -19.90 7.47 23.51
N GLY A 25 -19.90 7.47 24.84
CA GLY A 25 -19.08 6.57 25.66
C GLY A 25 -17.76 7.16 26.17
N ASN A 26 -17.50 8.44 25.87
CA ASN A 26 -16.36 9.20 26.38
C ASN A 26 -15.01 8.45 26.32
N PRO A 27 -14.60 7.95 25.13
CA PRO A 27 -13.35 7.22 25.02
C PRO A 27 -12.15 8.13 25.23
N SER A 28 -10.99 7.51 25.47
CA SER A 28 -9.70 8.20 25.37
C SER A 28 -9.45 8.57 23.91
N ILE A 29 -9.20 9.84 23.63
CA ILE A 29 -8.96 10.37 22.28
C ILE A 29 -7.55 10.97 22.24
N LEU A 30 -6.77 10.49 21.29
CA LEU A 30 -5.44 11.00 20.95
C LEU A 30 -5.49 11.61 19.56
N VAL A 31 -5.31 12.92 19.48
CA VAL A 31 -5.16 13.64 18.22
C VAL A 31 -3.68 13.84 17.95
N VAL A 32 -3.25 13.57 16.72
CA VAL A 32 -1.89 13.88 16.26
C VAL A 32 -1.98 14.96 15.19
N ASP A 33 -1.62 16.19 15.55
CA ASP A 33 -1.44 17.29 14.61
C ASP A 33 -0.14 17.09 13.84
N ASP A 34 -0.23 16.77 12.56
CA ASP A 34 0.89 16.59 11.65
C ASP A 34 1.45 17.94 11.14
N GLY A 35 1.62 18.90 12.04
CA GLY A 35 2.25 20.19 11.76
C GLY A 35 1.41 21.12 10.87
N SER A 36 0.14 21.31 11.24
CA SER A 36 -0.82 22.17 10.51
C SER A 36 -0.47 23.67 10.54
N GLY A 37 0.31 24.11 11.53
CA GLY A 37 0.72 25.52 11.69
C GLY A 37 -0.18 26.33 12.62
N GLU A 38 0.19 27.60 12.86
CA GLU A 38 -0.47 28.48 13.85
C GLU A 38 -1.94 28.75 13.50
N ASP A 39 -2.31 28.81 12.22
CA ASP A 39 -3.68 29.09 11.77
C ASP A 39 -4.70 28.04 12.26
N TYR A 40 -4.25 26.85 12.63
CA TYR A 40 -5.09 25.73 13.10
C TYR A 40 -5.01 25.52 14.61
N ARG A 41 -4.23 26.35 15.32
CA ARG A 41 -3.96 26.18 16.75
C ARG A 41 -5.22 26.19 17.60
N GLU A 42 -6.19 27.06 17.29
CA GLU A 42 -7.45 27.16 18.03
C GLU A 42 -8.27 25.86 17.98
N ILE A 43 -8.23 25.12 16.86
CA ILE A 43 -8.90 23.82 16.73
C ILE A 43 -8.24 22.78 17.66
N PHE A 44 -6.91 22.76 17.70
CA PHE A 44 -6.19 21.81 18.57
C PHE A 44 -6.28 22.18 20.06
N ASP A 45 -6.31 23.47 20.39
CA ASP A 45 -6.57 23.94 21.76
C ASP A 45 -8.00 23.56 22.20
N SER A 46 -9.00 23.75 21.33
CA SER A 46 -10.37 23.29 21.59
C SER A 46 -10.46 21.77 21.79
N ALA A 47 -9.66 20.98 21.04
CA ALA A 47 -9.58 19.55 21.25
C ALA A 47 -8.98 19.18 22.63
N ARG A 48 -7.97 19.93 23.11
CA ARG A 48 -7.41 19.77 24.47
C ARG A 48 -8.44 20.12 25.53
N ASP A 49 -9.16 21.23 25.36
CA ASP A 49 -10.21 21.68 26.28
C ASP A 49 -11.38 20.68 26.37
N ALA A 50 -11.66 19.98 25.28
CA ALA A 50 -12.61 18.86 25.24
C ALA A 50 -12.07 17.58 25.92
N GLY A 51 -10.87 17.60 26.52
CA GLY A 51 -10.27 16.48 27.23
C GLY A 51 -9.63 15.44 26.30
N CYS A 52 -9.12 15.86 25.13
CA CYS A 52 -8.29 15.02 24.26
C CYS A 52 -6.81 15.21 24.58
N THR A 53 -6.01 14.16 24.38
CA THR A 53 -4.56 14.32 24.28
C THR A 53 -4.22 14.79 22.87
N VAL A 54 -3.39 15.83 22.74
CA VAL A 54 -2.94 16.34 21.44
C VAL A 54 -1.41 16.32 21.37
N VAL A 55 -0.87 15.63 20.37
CA VAL A 55 0.57 15.59 20.06
C VAL A 55 0.81 16.32 18.74
N THR A 56 1.76 17.24 18.71
CA THR A 56 1.99 18.10 17.53
C THR A 56 3.37 17.86 16.94
N HIS A 57 3.43 17.68 15.62
CA HIS A 57 4.66 17.73 14.84
C HIS A 57 5.04 19.18 14.51
N PRO A 58 6.34 19.51 14.41
CA PRO A 58 6.77 20.85 14.03
C PRO A 58 6.47 21.20 12.57
N THR A 59 6.36 20.20 11.69
CA THR A 59 6.07 20.34 10.25
C THR A 59 5.30 19.11 9.76
N ASN A 60 4.70 19.19 8.56
CA ASN A 60 4.06 18.04 7.91
C ASN A 60 5.05 16.91 7.60
N LEU A 61 4.90 15.79 8.31
CA LEU A 61 5.70 14.59 8.11
C LEU A 61 4.96 13.49 7.35
N GLY A 62 3.63 13.56 7.31
CA GLY A 62 2.74 12.66 6.59
C GLY A 62 1.85 11.81 7.51
N LYS A 63 0.69 11.38 6.98
CA LYS A 63 -0.30 10.53 7.69
C LYS A 63 0.33 9.29 8.34
N GLY A 64 1.19 8.58 7.61
CA GLY A 64 1.87 7.39 8.14
C GLY A 64 2.79 7.72 9.32
N ARG A 65 3.47 8.87 9.30
CA ARG A 65 4.28 9.33 10.43
C ARG A 65 3.39 9.72 11.61
N ALA A 66 2.30 10.45 11.38
CA ALA A 66 1.34 10.81 12.43
C ALA A 66 0.74 9.58 13.12
N LEU A 67 0.37 8.55 12.34
CA LEU A 67 -0.08 7.27 12.86
C LEU A 67 0.98 6.61 13.75
N LYS A 68 2.24 6.52 13.29
CA LYS A 68 3.34 5.96 14.09
C LYS A 68 3.61 6.72 15.37
N THR A 69 3.53 8.05 15.35
CA THR A 69 3.64 8.89 16.56
C THR A 69 2.52 8.55 17.53
N GLY A 70 1.30 8.41 17.05
CA GLY A 70 0.15 7.98 17.85
C GLY A 70 0.33 6.58 18.46
N PHE A 71 0.75 5.61 17.66
CA PHE A 71 1.00 4.24 18.13
C PHE A 71 2.11 4.20 19.19
N ASP A 72 3.20 4.93 18.98
CA ASP A 72 4.30 5.00 19.94
C ASP A 72 3.87 5.69 21.25
N TYR A 73 3.06 6.76 21.17
CA TYR A 73 2.49 7.41 22.34
C TYR A 73 1.61 6.44 23.15
N ILE A 74 0.66 5.77 22.48
CA ILE A 74 -0.25 4.81 23.13
C ILE A 74 0.54 3.69 23.78
N ARG A 75 1.51 3.13 23.07
CA ARG A 75 2.39 2.08 23.58
C ARG A 75 3.15 2.51 24.84
N ARG A 76 3.72 3.72 24.87
CA ARG A 76 4.46 4.24 26.03
C ARG A 76 3.57 4.58 27.21
N SER A 77 2.32 4.94 26.95
CA SER A 77 1.34 5.28 27.99
C SER A 77 0.83 4.06 28.78
N GLY A 78 1.16 2.84 28.34
CA GLY A 78 0.77 1.60 29.03
C GLY A 78 -0.70 1.19 28.86
N HIS A 79 -1.45 1.88 27.98
CA HIS A 79 -2.85 1.54 27.72
C HIS A 79 -2.96 0.21 26.97
N SER A 80 -3.65 -0.76 27.57
CA SER A 80 -3.66 -2.17 27.20
C SER A 80 -4.83 -2.64 26.33
N ASP A 81 -5.66 -1.72 25.84
CA ASP A 81 -6.96 -2.08 25.23
C ASP A 81 -6.97 -2.02 23.70
N GLY A 82 -5.87 -1.58 23.08
CA GLY A 82 -5.74 -1.42 21.63
C GLY A 82 -6.03 -0.01 21.16
N VAL A 83 -6.07 0.16 19.84
CA VAL A 83 -6.28 1.45 19.18
C VAL A 83 -7.23 1.34 18.00
N VAL A 84 -8.11 2.32 17.86
CA VAL A 84 -8.91 2.54 16.64
C VAL A 84 -8.49 3.84 16.01
N CYS A 85 -8.05 3.79 14.76
CA CYS A 85 -7.70 4.94 13.95
C CYS A 85 -8.94 5.43 13.22
N ALA A 86 -9.23 6.73 13.29
CA ALA A 86 -10.30 7.39 12.54
C ALA A 86 -9.76 8.64 11.82
N ASP A 87 -10.37 8.99 10.69
CA ASP A 87 -9.98 10.20 9.95
C ASP A 87 -10.63 11.45 10.58
N SER A 88 -9.97 12.61 10.46
CA SER A 88 -10.41 13.87 11.06
C SER A 88 -11.48 14.63 10.26
N ASP A 89 -11.92 14.09 9.11
CA ASP A 89 -12.83 14.75 8.16
C ASP A 89 -14.32 14.52 8.46
N GLY A 90 -14.63 13.80 9.54
CA GLY A 90 -15.99 13.51 9.98
C GLY A 90 -16.73 12.46 9.14
N GLN A 91 -16.03 11.71 8.28
CA GLN A 91 -16.66 10.66 7.45
C GLN A 91 -17.06 9.42 8.26
N HIS A 92 -16.49 9.25 9.46
CA HIS A 92 -16.65 8.03 10.27
C HIS A 92 -17.64 8.31 11.39
N LEU A 93 -18.78 7.63 11.38
CA LEU A 93 -19.77 7.81 12.43
C LEU A 93 -19.24 7.27 13.77
N PRO A 94 -19.56 7.92 14.91
CA PRO A 94 -19.17 7.43 16.24
C PRO A 94 -19.58 5.97 16.47
N LYS A 95 -20.79 5.58 16.04
CA LYS A 95 -21.25 4.19 16.14
C LYS A 95 -20.35 3.19 15.39
N ASP A 96 -19.80 3.59 14.24
CA ASP A 96 -18.95 2.74 13.41
C ASP A 96 -17.57 2.60 14.06
N ILE A 97 -17.04 3.70 14.61
CA ILE A 97 -15.81 3.71 15.42
C ILE A 97 -15.95 2.77 16.63
N MET A 98 -17.09 2.83 17.33
CA MET A 98 -17.35 1.95 18.48
C MET A 98 -17.54 0.49 18.06
N THR A 99 -18.21 0.22 16.94
CA THR A 99 -18.35 -1.14 16.40
C THR A 99 -16.98 -1.75 16.06
N VAL A 100 -16.08 -0.97 15.46
CA VAL A 100 -14.70 -1.40 15.20
C VAL A 100 -13.94 -1.60 16.51
N ALA A 101 -14.12 -0.75 17.51
CA ALA A 101 -13.52 -0.93 18.83
C ALA A 101 -13.96 -2.23 19.50
N ASP A 102 -15.24 -2.58 19.42
CA ASP A 102 -15.78 -3.82 19.97
C ASP A 102 -15.18 -5.04 19.25
N ALA A 103 -15.14 -5.01 17.91
CA ALA A 103 -14.52 -6.06 17.11
C ALA A 103 -13.02 -6.26 17.40
N VAL A 104 -12.27 -5.19 17.70
CA VAL A 104 -10.86 -5.32 18.13
C VAL A 104 -10.74 -6.10 19.44
N ARG A 105 -11.66 -5.91 20.38
CA ARG A 105 -11.66 -6.65 21.65
C ARG A 105 -12.03 -8.11 21.47
N GLU A 106 -12.95 -8.40 20.56
CA GLU A 106 -13.43 -9.77 20.27
C GLU A 106 -12.42 -10.58 19.45
N HIS A 107 -11.61 -9.92 18.61
CA HIS A 107 -10.70 -10.57 17.68
C HIS A 107 -9.24 -10.15 17.90
N PRO A 108 -8.58 -10.64 18.97
CA PRO A 108 -7.17 -10.37 19.19
C PRO A 108 -6.34 -10.90 18.02
N ARG A 109 -5.22 -10.23 17.73
CA ARG A 109 -4.33 -10.51 16.58
C ARG A 109 -5.00 -10.38 15.20
N HIS A 110 -6.15 -9.72 15.12
CA HIS A 110 -6.76 -9.33 13.85
C HIS A 110 -6.70 -7.82 13.67
N ILE A 111 -6.43 -7.41 12.43
CA ILE A 111 -6.56 -6.04 11.99
C ILE A 111 -8.00 -5.87 11.54
N VAL A 112 -8.72 -4.99 12.23
CA VAL A 112 -10.14 -4.74 11.97
C VAL A 112 -10.27 -3.60 10.99
N LEU A 113 -10.85 -3.86 9.82
CA LEU A 113 -11.09 -2.84 8.81
C LEU A 113 -12.57 -2.44 8.84
N GLY A 114 -12.85 -1.15 9.06
CA GLY A 114 -14.18 -0.60 8.82
C GLY A 114 -14.43 -0.52 7.32
N SER A 115 -15.04 -1.54 6.75
CA SER A 115 -15.27 -1.65 5.31
C SER A 115 -16.57 -0.95 4.91
N ARG A 116 -16.46 0.07 4.07
CA ARG A 116 -17.62 0.79 3.54
C ARG A 116 -18.50 -0.16 2.72
N ARG A 117 -19.79 -0.14 2.99
CA ARG A 117 -20.77 -0.70 2.05
C ARG A 117 -20.85 0.24 0.86
N PHE A 118 -20.35 -0.17 -0.31
CA PHE A 118 -20.47 0.59 -1.57
C PHE A 118 -21.91 0.60 -2.12
N THR A 119 -22.90 0.84 -1.26
CA THR A 119 -24.32 0.95 -1.58
C THR A 119 -24.65 2.41 -1.86
N GLY A 120 -24.81 2.80 -3.13
CA GLY A 120 -25.21 4.16 -3.53
C GLY A 120 -24.38 4.79 -4.65
N LYS A 121 -24.53 6.11 -4.87
CA LYS A 121 -23.76 6.90 -5.83
C LYS A 121 -22.35 7.19 -5.31
N VAL A 122 -21.51 6.15 -5.31
CA VAL A 122 -20.07 6.30 -5.03
C VAL A 122 -19.43 7.18 -6.12
N PRO A 123 -18.68 8.24 -5.78
CA PRO A 123 -17.93 9.01 -6.77
C PRO A 123 -17.05 8.08 -7.61
N ALA A 124 -17.17 8.14 -8.94
CA ALA A 124 -16.51 7.21 -9.85
C ALA A 124 -14.99 7.13 -9.66
N ARG A 125 -14.38 8.25 -9.21
CA ARG A 125 -12.93 8.37 -8.93
C ARG A 125 -12.50 7.53 -7.71
N SER A 126 -13.21 7.63 -6.59
CA SER A 126 -12.94 6.82 -5.40
C SER A 126 -13.16 5.33 -5.66
N ARG A 127 -14.16 5.00 -6.49
CA ARG A 127 -14.42 3.62 -6.90
C ARG A 127 -13.27 3.03 -7.71
N PHE A 128 -12.71 3.78 -8.67
CA PHE A 128 -11.59 3.31 -9.49
C PHE A 128 -10.31 3.09 -8.68
N GLY A 129 -9.96 4.03 -7.79
CA GLY A 129 -8.79 3.91 -6.91
C GLY A 129 -8.87 2.72 -5.96
N ASN A 130 -10.04 2.48 -5.35
CA ASN A 130 -10.27 1.33 -4.48
C ASN A 130 -10.23 0.01 -5.28
N THR A 131 -10.88 -0.07 -6.46
CA THR A 131 -10.82 -1.28 -7.29
C THR A 131 -9.39 -1.65 -7.68
N ALA A 132 -8.59 -0.68 -8.11
CA ALA A 132 -7.21 -0.93 -8.49
C ALA A 132 -6.35 -1.42 -7.30
N THR A 133 -6.45 -0.76 -6.15
CA THR A 133 -5.70 -1.16 -4.95
C THR A 133 -6.17 -2.51 -4.40
N ARG A 134 -7.47 -2.83 -4.48
CA ARG A 134 -8.02 -4.17 -4.14
C ARG A 134 -7.47 -5.27 -5.03
N MET A 135 -7.38 -5.03 -6.34
CA MET A 135 -6.78 -6.01 -7.27
C MET A 135 -5.30 -6.24 -6.94
N VAL A 136 -4.54 -5.17 -6.71
CA VAL A 136 -3.12 -5.28 -6.34
C VAL A 136 -2.95 -6.03 -5.02
N TYR A 137 -3.76 -5.70 -4.01
CA TYR A 137 -3.73 -6.39 -2.72
C TYR A 137 -4.05 -7.88 -2.89
N SER A 138 -5.20 -8.20 -3.48
CA SER A 138 -5.69 -9.57 -3.65
C SER A 138 -4.70 -10.42 -4.44
N TYR A 139 -4.07 -9.85 -5.47
CA TYR A 139 -3.03 -10.54 -6.23
C TYR A 139 -1.76 -10.79 -5.40
N ALA A 140 -1.35 -9.81 -4.59
CA ALA A 140 -0.13 -9.92 -3.79
C ALA A 140 -0.26 -10.88 -2.59
N THR A 141 -1.42 -10.92 -1.94
CA THR A 141 -1.64 -11.65 -0.67
C THR A 141 -2.42 -12.95 -0.84
N GLY A 142 -3.15 -13.11 -1.94
CA GLY A 142 -4.09 -14.22 -2.18
C GLY A 142 -5.39 -14.11 -1.37
N THR A 143 -5.61 -13.00 -0.65
CA THR A 143 -6.81 -12.78 0.17
C THR A 143 -7.58 -11.58 -0.37
N PRO A 144 -8.89 -11.73 -0.69
CA PRO A 144 -9.70 -10.60 -1.10
C PRO A 144 -10.05 -9.72 0.11
N ILE A 145 -10.03 -8.40 -0.08
CA ILE A 145 -10.61 -7.42 0.85
C ILE A 145 -11.52 -6.46 0.09
N HIS A 146 -12.52 -5.91 0.78
CA HIS A 146 -13.56 -5.05 0.22
C HIS A 146 -13.17 -3.58 0.21
N ASP A 147 -12.38 -3.14 1.19
CA ASP A 147 -11.94 -1.75 1.26
C ASP A 147 -10.49 -1.61 1.74
N THR A 148 -9.58 -1.45 0.78
CA THR A 148 -8.15 -1.19 1.06
C THR A 148 -7.90 0.25 1.50
N GLN A 149 -8.82 1.16 1.20
CA GLN A 149 -8.66 2.61 1.35
C GLN A 149 -9.47 3.17 2.53
N THR A 150 -10.05 2.31 3.37
CA THR A 150 -10.65 2.77 4.62
C THR A 150 -9.58 3.30 5.55
N GLY A 151 -9.80 4.48 6.12
CA GLY A 151 -9.01 5.01 7.23
C GLY A 151 -9.54 4.59 8.60
N LEU A 152 -10.74 3.99 8.68
CA LEU A 152 -11.25 3.41 9.92
C LEU A 152 -10.65 2.03 10.15
N ARG A 153 -9.68 1.94 11.07
CA ARG A 153 -8.95 0.68 11.33
C ARG A 153 -8.71 0.46 12.81
N GLY A 154 -8.95 -0.76 13.27
CA GLY A 154 -8.71 -1.19 14.63
C GLY A 154 -7.54 -2.15 14.74
N TYR A 155 -6.76 -2.02 15.81
CA TYR A 155 -5.58 -2.85 16.08
C TYR A 155 -5.51 -3.25 17.54
N SER A 156 -5.17 -4.51 17.79
CA SER A 156 -4.96 -5.02 19.14
C SER A 156 -3.62 -4.50 19.71
N PRO A 157 -3.48 -4.41 21.06
CA PRO A 157 -2.32 -3.79 21.70
C PRO A 157 -0.98 -4.44 21.33
N ASP A 158 -0.97 -5.75 21.10
CA ASP A 158 0.21 -6.52 20.71
C ASP A 158 0.79 -6.10 19.35
N MET A 159 0.01 -5.40 18.52
CA MET A 159 0.44 -4.93 17.21
C MET A 159 1.24 -3.62 17.26
N LEU A 160 1.17 -2.84 18.35
CA LEU A 160 1.69 -1.47 18.39
C LEU A 160 3.18 -1.38 18.04
N ASP A 161 4.01 -2.29 18.56
CA ASP A 161 5.45 -2.35 18.22
C ASP A 161 5.70 -2.68 16.75
N TRP A 162 4.87 -3.54 16.15
CA TRP A 162 4.96 -3.85 14.73
C TRP A 162 4.53 -2.66 13.87
N LEU A 163 3.41 -2.01 14.22
CA LEU A 163 2.87 -0.86 13.51
C LEU A 163 3.87 0.28 13.39
N CYS A 164 4.67 0.53 14.44
CA CYS A 164 5.73 1.55 14.42
C CYS A 164 6.87 1.26 13.42
N ARG A 165 7.09 -0.01 13.04
CA ARG A 165 8.23 -0.46 12.21
C ARG A 165 7.93 -0.55 10.73
N ILE A 166 6.66 -0.51 10.34
CA ILE A 166 6.24 -0.62 8.94
C ILE A 166 6.79 0.57 8.11
N PRO A 167 7.35 0.33 6.93
CA PRO A 167 7.90 1.37 6.07
C PRO A 167 6.82 2.28 5.47
N GLY A 168 7.19 3.53 5.19
CA GLY A 168 6.29 4.55 4.61
C GLY A 168 5.78 5.52 5.67
N ASP A 169 5.74 6.80 5.33
CA ASP A 169 5.42 7.89 6.26
C ASP A 169 4.22 8.72 5.80
N ARG A 170 3.73 8.50 4.58
CA ARG A 170 2.50 9.13 4.06
C ARG A 170 1.43 8.04 3.83
N PHE A 171 0.53 8.26 2.88
CA PHE A 171 -0.59 7.35 2.60
C PHE A 171 -0.16 5.94 2.20
N GLU A 172 1.05 5.73 1.69
CA GLU A 172 1.57 4.40 1.36
C GLU A 172 1.73 3.48 2.59
N TYR A 173 1.86 4.06 3.80
CA TYR A 173 1.97 3.32 5.05
C TYR A 173 0.82 2.32 5.23
N GLU A 174 -0.42 2.77 4.99
CA GLU A 174 -1.63 1.98 5.17
C GLU A 174 -1.67 0.76 4.24
N MET A 175 -1.13 0.88 3.02
CA MET A 175 -1.03 -0.23 2.07
C MET A 175 0.13 -1.18 2.43
N ASN A 176 1.28 -0.64 2.83
CA ASN A 176 2.41 -1.46 3.30
C ASN A 176 2.01 -2.29 4.53
N MET A 177 1.27 -1.69 5.46
CA MET A 177 0.72 -2.37 6.63
C MET A 177 -0.13 -3.57 6.23
N LEU A 178 -1.08 -3.38 5.31
CA LEU A 178 -1.92 -4.48 4.82
C LEU A 178 -1.08 -5.58 4.17
N LEU A 179 -0.09 -5.23 3.35
CA LEU A 179 0.78 -6.20 2.67
C LEU A 179 1.71 -6.97 3.63
N GLU A 180 2.12 -6.35 4.74
CA GLU A 180 3.00 -6.96 5.74
C GLU A 180 2.26 -7.76 6.81
N SER A 181 0.97 -7.48 7.05
CA SER A 181 0.13 -8.11 8.09
C SER A 181 0.27 -9.63 8.17
N LYS A 182 0.08 -10.33 7.04
CA LYS A 182 0.16 -11.80 6.96
C LYS A 182 1.55 -12.33 7.29
N ASN A 183 2.62 -11.62 6.89
CA ASN A 183 3.99 -12.01 7.22
C ASN A 183 4.30 -11.79 8.72
N ALA A 184 3.62 -10.84 9.36
CA ALA A 184 3.69 -10.60 10.79
C ALA A 184 2.79 -11.53 11.62
N GLY A 185 1.99 -12.39 10.96
CA GLY A 185 1.09 -13.33 11.63
C GLY A 185 -0.24 -12.73 12.08
N TYR A 186 -0.63 -11.58 11.51
CA TYR A 186 -1.92 -10.94 11.77
C TYR A 186 -2.89 -11.20 10.62
N ASP A 187 -4.11 -11.60 10.97
CA ASP A 187 -5.20 -11.78 10.03
C ASP A 187 -6.05 -10.51 9.92
N LEU A 188 -6.93 -10.46 8.92
CA LEU A 188 -7.79 -9.31 8.64
C LEU A 188 -9.25 -9.70 8.82
N ILE A 189 -10.02 -8.81 9.43
CA ILE A 189 -11.49 -8.89 9.44
C ILE A 189 -12.10 -7.59 8.96
N GLU A 190 -13.24 -7.68 8.28
CA GLU A 190 -13.95 -6.51 7.76
C GLU A 190 -15.27 -6.35 8.51
N VAL A 191 -15.41 -5.21 9.18
CA VAL A 191 -16.65 -4.79 9.84
C VAL A 191 -17.37 -3.83 8.89
N PRO A 192 -18.63 -4.11 8.49
CA PRO A 192 -19.36 -3.21 7.62
C PRO A 192 -19.64 -1.88 8.33
N ILE A 193 -19.32 -0.76 7.66
CA ILE A 193 -19.63 0.59 8.15
C ILE A 193 -20.45 1.38 7.14
N ASP A 194 -21.16 2.39 7.63
CA ASP A 194 -21.90 3.31 6.78
C ASP A 194 -20.93 4.28 6.09
N THR A 195 -21.28 4.69 4.87
CA THR A 195 -20.47 5.68 4.14
C THR A 195 -21.13 7.04 4.19
N VAL A 196 -20.51 7.98 4.90
CA VAL A 196 -20.95 9.38 4.92
C VAL A 196 -20.14 10.16 3.88
N TYR A 197 -20.77 10.45 2.74
CA TYR A 197 -20.16 11.30 1.71
C TYR A 197 -20.45 12.78 2.01
N LEU A 198 -19.49 13.47 2.64
CA LEU A 198 -19.55 14.92 2.85
C LEU A 198 -18.87 15.64 1.67
N ASP A 199 -19.58 16.59 1.04
CA ASP A 199 -19.10 17.51 -0.01
C ASP A 199 -18.22 16.87 -1.11
N GLU A 200 -18.65 15.74 -1.67
CA GLU A 200 -17.93 15.02 -2.75
C GLU A 200 -16.45 14.67 -2.43
N ASN A 201 -16.07 14.47 -1.15
CA ASN A 201 -14.69 14.24 -0.69
C ASN A 201 -13.73 15.43 -0.89
N LYS A 202 -14.20 16.67 -1.00
CA LYS A 202 -13.31 17.85 -1.14
C LYS A 202 -12.40 18.09 0.07
N SER A 203 -12.80 17.66 1.27
CA SER A 203 -12.03 17.82 2.52
C SER A 203 -10.89 16.80 2.68
N SER A 204 -10.80 15.79 1.81
CA SER A 204 -9.68 14.86 1.85
C SER A 204 -8.45 15.52 1.23
N HIS A 205 -7.41 15.81 2.03
CA HIS A 205 -6.10 16.27 1.54
C HIS A 205 -5.37 15.24 0.65
N PHE A 206 -6.00 14.10 0.37
CA PHE A 206 -5.52 13.12 -0.58
C PHE A 206 -5.44 13.73 -1.99
N ARG A 207 -4.23 13.90 -2.51
CA ARG A 207 -3.99 14.42 -3.87
C ARG A 207 -4.10 13.25 -4.85
N PRO A 208 -5.21 13.10 -5.60
CA PRO A 208 -5.55 11.82 -6.23
C PRO A 208 -4.51 11.33 -7.23
N LEU A 209 -3.83 12.23 -7.94
CA LEU A 209 -2.80 11.86 -8.90
C LEU A 209 -1.43 11.64 -8.24
N ALA A 210 -1.01 12.51 -7.32
CA ALA A 210 0.31 12.44 -6.72
C ALA A 210 0.44 11.29 -5.71
N ASP A 211 -0.58 11.08 -4.88
CA ASP A 211 -0.57 10.04 -3.84
C ASP A 211 -0.84 8.66 -4.43
N SER A 212 -1.76 8.57 -5.42
CA SER A 212 -1.90 7.35 -6.23
C SER A 212 -0.60 7.04 -6.98
N ALA A 213 0.02 8.03 -7.63
CA ALA A 213 1.29 7.81 -8.33
C ALA A 213 2.39 7.33 -7.39
N ARG A 214 2.43 7.72 -6.11
CA ARG A 214 3.37 7.20 -5.10
C ARG A 214 3.09 5.76 -4.70
N ILE A 215 1.82 5.40 -4.52
CA ILE A 215 1.39 4.01 -4.30
C ILE A 215 1.75 3.13 -5.51
N TYR A 216 1.54 3.65 -6.73
CA TYR A 216 1.90 2.98 -7.98
C TYR A 216 3.37 3.15 -8.38
N PHE A 217 4.14 4.03 -7.73
CA PHE A 217 5.47 4.42 -8.19
C PHE A 217 6.43 3.24 -8.30
N PRO A 218 6.47 2.29 -7.33
CA PRO A 218 7.28 1.09 -7.47
C PRO A 218 6.86 0.24 -8.68
N PHE A 219 5.56 0.15 -8.96
CA PHE A 219 5.03 -0.60 -10.10
C PHE A 219 5.32 0.11 -11.43
N LEU A 220 5.16 1.44 -11.50
CA LEU A 220 5.49 2.24 -12.68
C LEU A 220 6.99 2.23 -12.96
N LYS A 221 7.83 2.33 -11.93
CA LYS A 221 9.29 2.19 -12.05
C LYS A 221 9.67 0.80 -12.58
N PHE A 222 9.01 -0.25 -12.10
CA PHE A 222 9.21 -1.61 -12.60
C PHE A 222 8.72 -1.78 -14.05
N ALA A 223 7.60 -1.17 -14.41
CA ALA A 223 7.09 -1.16 -15.78
C ALA A 223 8.06 -0.45 -16.72
N ALA A 224 8.57 0.72 -16.29
CA ALA A 224 9.55 1.49 -17.06
C ALA A 224 10.88 0.73 -17.23
N SER A 225 11.43 0.14 -16.15
CA SER A 225 12.66 -0.64 -16.24
C SER A 225 12.50 -1.87 -17.15
N SER A 226 11.36 -2.55 -17.06
CA SER A 226 11.03 -3.71 -17.89
C SER A 226 10.84 -3.33 -19.36
N GLY A 227 10.11 -2.25 -19.63
CA GLY A 227 9.94 -1.72 -20.99
C GLY A 227 11.27 -1.29 -21.62
N LEU A 228 12.11 -0.58 -20.87
CA LEU A 228 13.43 -0.16 -21.34
C LEU A 228 14.36 -1.36 -21.60
N SER A 229 14.25 -2.41 -20.77
CA SER A 229 14.99 -3.66 -20.98
C SER A 229 14.51 -4.41 -22.23
N ALA A 230 13.21 -4.41 -22.52
CA ALA A 230 12.67 -5.00 -23.74
C ALA A 230 13.13 -4.24 -25.00
N LEU A 231 13.18 -2.90 -24.95
CA LEU A 231 13.76 -2.09 -26.02
C LEU A 231 15.25 -2.38 -26.22
N LEU A 232 16.00 -2.53 -25.12
CA LEU A 232 17.41 -2.89 -25.15
C LEU A 232 17.62 -4.30 -25.73
N ASP A 233 16.76 -5.26 -25.40
CA ASP A 233 16.77 -6.62 -25.96
C ASP A 233 16.65 -6.57 -27.49
N ILE A 234 15.69 -5.79 -28.01
CA ILE A 234 15.47 -5.60 -29.44
C ILE A 234 16.70 -4.93 -30.09
N LEU A 235 17.22 -3.86 -29.49
CA LEU A 235 18.39 -3.14 -30.01
C LEU A 235 19.63 -4.02 -30.07
N LEU A 236 19.92 -4.76 -29.00
CA LEU A 236 21.06 -5.67 -28.92
C LEU A 236 20.92 -6.80 -29.94
N LEU A 237 19.71 -7.35 -30.13
CA LEU A 237 19.46 -8.37 -31.14
C LEU A 237 19.84 -7.87 -32.54
N PHE A 238 19.38 -6.69 -32.93
CA PHE A 238 19.68 -6.11 -34.24
C PHE A 238 21.16 -5.75 -34.40
N LEU A 239 21.82 -5.23 -33.37
CA LEU A 239 23.26 -4.94 -33.40
C LEU A 239 24.10 -6.22 -33.56
N LEU A 240 23.80 -7.26 -32.78
CA LEU A 240 24.53 -8.53 -32.85
C LEU A 240 24.33 -9.22 -34.20
N GLN A 241 23.13 -9.13 -34.79
CA GLN A 241 22.87 -9.60 -36.15
C GLN A 241 23.63 -8.79 -37.20
N ALA A 242 23.70 -7.46 -37.05
CA ALA A 242 24.42 -6.58 -37.98
C ALA A 242 25.95 -6.83 -38.00
N ILE A 243 26.52 -7.32 -36.89
CA ILE A 243 27.94 -7.71 -36.77
C ILE A 243 28.17 -9.15 -37.29
N GLY A 244 27.13 -9.83 -37.77
CA GLY A 244 27.24 -11.15 -38.41
C GLY A 244 27.20 -12.33 -37.44
N MET A 245 26.75 -12.13 -36.20
CA MET A 245 26.52 -13.26 -35.29
C MET A 245 25.35 -14.11 -35.76
N ASN A 246 25.41 -15.42 -35.50
CA ASN A 246 24.28 -16.29 -35.81
C ASN A 246 23.04 -15.93 -34.95
N LEU A 247 21.84 -16.20 -35.48
CA LEU A 247 20.57 -15.83 -34.84
C LEU A 247 20.49 -16.31 -33.38
N PHE A 248 20.93 -17.55 -33.13
CA PHE A 248 20.92 -18.13 -31.80
C PHE A 248 21.79 -17.35 -30.80
N LEU A 249 23.04 -17.06 -31.14
CA LEU A 249 23.97 -16.31 -30.28
C LEU A 249 23.53 -14.86 -30.11
N SER A 250 22.92 -14.25 -31.14
CA SER A 250 22.36 -12.90 -31.03
C SER A 250 21.17 -12.84 -30.07
N VAL A 251 20.24 -13.81 -30.13
CA VAL A 251 19.10 -13.90 -29.19
C VAL A 251 19.59 -14.14 -27.76
N VAL A 252 20.52 -15.07 -27.56
CA VAL A 252 21.07 -15.36 -26.23
C VAL A 252 21.84 -14.17 -25.68
N GLY A 253 22.70 -13.55 -26.49
CA GLY A 253 23.47 -12.37 -26.10
C GLY A 253 22.60 -11.17 -25.75
N ALA A 254 21.58 -10.88 -26.56
CA ALA A 254 20.60 -9.83 -26.30
C ALA A 254 19.85 -10.08 -24.98
N ARG A 255 19.41 -11.31 -24.74
CA ARG A 255 18.67 -11.70 -23.53
C ARG A 255 19.52 -11.59 -22.26
N ILE A 256 20.79 -11.95 -22.33
CA ILE A 256 21.73 -11.79 -21.22
C ILE A 256 21.96 -10.30 -20.94
N GLY A 257 22.23 -9.50 -21.98
CA GLY A 257 22.47 -8.06 -21.83
C GLY A 257 21.25 -7.30 -21.28
N SER A 258 20.05 -7.58 -21.82
CA SER A 258 18.80 -6.95 -21.40
C SER A 258 18.40 -7.35 -19.98
N SER A 259 18.59 -8.61 -19.59
CA SER A 259 18.30 -9.09 -18.23
C SER A 259 19.29 -8.57 -17.19
N LEU A 260 20.58 -8.41 -17.52
CA LEU A 260 21.57 -7.74 -16.67
C LEU A 260 21.17 -6.28 -16.40
N PHE A 261 20.79 -5.57 -17.45
CA PHE A 261 20.32 -4.19 -17.34
C PHE A 261 19.04 -4.10 -16.50
N ASN A 262 18.07 -4.98 -16.74
CA ASN A 262 16.83 -5.05 -15.98
C ASN A 262 17.09 -5.30 -14.48
N PHE A 263 17.96 -6.25 -14.16
CA PHE A 263 18.36 -6.55 -12.79
C PHE A 263 19.02 -5.36 -12.10
N ALA A 264 19.92 -4.67 -12.81
CA ALA A 264 20.60 -3.48 -12.29
C ALA A 264 19.59 -2.37 -11.98
N MET A 265 18.72 -2.05 -12.93
CA MET A 265 17.68 -1.03 -12.80
C MET A 265 16.68 -1.36 -11.69
N ASN A 266 16.20 -2.60 -11.61
CA ASN A 266 15.26 -3.01 -10.57
C ASN A 266 15.87 -2.89 -9.18
N ARG A 267 17.14 -3.21 -9.04
CA ARG A 267 17.84 -3.11 -7.76
C ARG A 267 18.13 -1.68 -7.33
N THR A 268 18.57 -0.82 -8.25
CA THR A 268 19.02 0.54 -7.91
C THR A 268 17.88 1.54 -7.88
N PHE A 269 16.89 1.37 -8.75
CA PHE A 269 15.88 2.39 -9.03
C PHE A 269 14.46 1.99 -8.59
N VAL A 270 14.13 0.69 -8.63
CA VAL A 270 12.77 0.18 -8.34
C VAL A 270 12.63 -0.25 -6.87
N PHE A 271 13.57 -1.02 -6.34
CA PHE A 271 13.52 -1.59 -5.00
C PHE A 271 14.61 -0.97 -4.09
N GLU A 272 14.37 0.23 -3.58
CA GLU A 272 15.30 0.92 -2.68
C GLU A 272 15.43 0.23 -1.30
N GLY A 273 16.67 0.07 -0.84
CA GLY A 273 16.99 -0.36 0.53
C GLY A 273 18.46 -0.05 0.87
N LYS A 274 18.72 0.58 2.02
CA LYS A 274 20.05 1.08 2.42
C LYS A 274 21.14 -0.01 2.47
N ASP A 275 20.78 -1.27 2.73
CA ASP A 275 21.70 -2.42 2.74
C ASP A 275 21.89 -3.13 1.39
N LYS A 276 21.09 -2.79 0.37
CA LYS A 276 21.04 -3.53 -0.90
C LYS A 276 22.12 -3.10 -1.90
N ARG A 277 22.99 -2.14 -1.59
CA ARG A 277 24.11 -1.71 -2.47
C ARG A 277 25.42 -2.50 -2.27
N SER A 278 25.49 -3.37 -1.25
CA SER A 278 26.69 -4.17 -0.98
C SER A 278 26.91 -5.30 -2.01
N ALA A 279 28.17 -5.55 -2.36
CA ALA A 279 28.59 -6.68 -3.22
C ALA A 279 28.16 -8.05 -2.65
N LYS A 280 28.01 -8.16 -1.32
CA LYS A 280 27.53 -9.38 -0.64
C LYS A 280 26.05 -9.66 -0.88
N SER A 281 25.23 -8.60 -0.94
CA SER A 281 23.81 -8.69 -1.34
C SER A 281 23.69 -9.05 -2.84
N MET A 282 24.63 -8.58 -3.68
CA MET A 282 24.64 -8.88 -5.12
C MET A 282 24.78 -10.36 -5.43
N LYS A 283 25.75 -11.02 -4.79
CA LYS A 283 25.99 -12.46 -4.99
C LYS A 283 24.81 -13.32 -4.54
N ARG A 284 23.93 -12.82 -3.66
CA ARG A 284 22.76 -13.55 -3.14
C ARG A 284 21.50 -13.35 -3.99
N SER A 285 21.28 -12.15 -4.54
CA SER A 285 20.09 -11.82 -5.34
C SER A 285 20.22 -12.25 -6.80
N MET A 286 21.42 -12.24 -7.38
CA MET A 286 21.64 -12.56 -8.79
C MET A 286 21.22 -14.00 -9.17
N PRO A 287 21.57 -15.06 -8.41
CA PRO A 287 21.13 -16.42 -8.73
C PRO A 287 19.60 -16.58 -8.67
N ARG A 288 18.96 -15.90 -7.72
CA ARG A 288 17.50 -15.92 -7.55
C ARG A 288 16.78 -15.21 -8.68
N TYR A 289 17.35 -14.09 -9.15
CA TYR A 289 16.82 -13.38 -10.31
C TYR A 289 16.89 -14.25 -11.57
N TYR A 290 18.05 -14.85 -11.87
CA TYR A 290 18.16 -15.70 -13.07
C TYR A 290 17.35 -16.99 -12.99
N ALA A 291 17.21 -17.59 -11.80
CA ALA A 291 16.27 -18.69 -11.59
C ALA A 291 14.82 -18.25 -11.89
N LEU A 292 14.44 -17.05 -11.44
CA LEU A 292 13.13 -16.49 -11.76
C LEU A 292 12.97 -16.21 -13.27
N VAL A 293 14.00 -15.68 -13.94
CA VAL A 293 13.98 -15.47 -15.41
C VAL A 293 13.76 -16.79 -16.14
N ALA A 294 14.43 -17.87 -15.72
CA ALA A 294 14.24 -19.19 -16.31
C ALA A 294 12.79 -19.71 -16.11
N ILE A 295 12.23 -19.56 -14.91
CA ILE A 295 10.84 -19.92 -14.61
C ILE A 295 9.87 -19.09 -15.48
N VAL A 296 10.06 -17.77 -15.55
CA VAL A 296 9.23 -16.88 -16.36
C VAL A 296 9.28 -17.27 -17.83
N LEU A 297 10.44 -17.68 -18.35
CA LEU A 297 10.60 -18.14 -19.72
C LEU A 297 9.86 -19.46 -20.00
N LEU A 298 9.96 -20.44 -19.08
CA LEU A 298 9.21 -21.69 -19.17
C LEU A 298 7.69 -21.45 -19.10
N CYS A 299 7.25 -20.58 -18.18
CA CYS A 299 5.84 -20.20 -18.07
C CYS A 299 5.35 -19.42 -19.30
N ASN A 300 6.19 -18.58 -19.92
CA ASN A 300 5.85 -17.89 -21.18
C ASN A 300 5.51 -18.88 -22.27
N TYR A 301 6.37 -19.88 -22.46
CA TYR A 301 6.11 -20.94 -23.43
C TYR A 301 4.84 -21.74 -23.08
N GLY A 302 4.70 -22.20 -21.83
CA GLY A 302 3.55 -22.99 -21.39
C GLY A 302 2.22 -22.26 -21.53
N LEU A 303 2.16 -20.98 -21.15
CA LEU A 303 0.95 -20.16 -21.26
C LEU A 303 0.62 -19.85 -22.72
N LEU A 304 1.61 -19.50 -23.54
CA LEU A 304 1.40 -19.30 -24.98
C LEU A 304 0.88 -20.57 -25.66
N HIS A 305 1.48 -21.72 -25.36
CA HIS A 305 1.03 -23.00 -25.88
C HIS A 305 -0.40 -23.30 -25.45
N THR A 306 -0.72 -23.08 -24.18
CA THR A 306 -2.09 -23.31 -23.66
C THR A 306 -3.09 -22.38 -24.33
N PHE A 307 -2.86 -21.07 -24.33
CA PHE A 307 -3.79 -20.10 -24.88
C PHE A 307 -3.95 -20.21 -26.39
N HIS A 308 -2.85 -20.35 -27.13
CA HIS A 308 -2.91 -20.38 -28.59
C HIS A 308 -3.23 -21.77 -29.14
N VAL A 309 -2.53 -22.81 -28.69
CA VAL A 309 -2.64 -24.16 -29.26
C VAL A 309 -3.77 -24.94 -28.63
N SER A 310 -3.96 -24.86 -27.31
CA SER A 310 -4.98 -25.67 -26.62
C SER A 310 -6.36 -25.00 -26.59
N ILE A 311 -6.42 -23.68 -26.42
CA ILE A 311 -7.68 -22.91 -26.34
C ILE A 311 -8.06 -22.27 -27.69
N GLY A 312 -7.11 -22.08 -28.60
CA GLY A 312 -7.38 -21.50 -29.93
C GLY A 312 -7.48 -19.98 -29.95
N ILE A 313 -6.96 -19.28 -28.93
CA ILE A 313 -6.93 -17.81 -28.90
C ILE A 313 -5.99 -17.32 -30.00
N PRO A 314 -6.35 -16.26 -30.76
CA PRO A 314 -5.46 -15.64 -31.74
C PRO A 314 -4.09 -15.31 -31.11
N LEU A 315 -3.01 -15.62 -31.83
CA LEU A 315 -1.63 -15.55 -31.31
C LEU A 315 -1.32 -14.20 -30.65
N LEU A 316 -1.77 -13.09 -31.24
CA LEU A 316 -1.57 -11.75 -30.70
C LEU A 316 -2.25 -11.57 -29.33
N ALA A 317 -3.50 -12.01 -29.19
CA ALA A 317 -4.24 -11.94 -27.93
C ALA A 317 -3.64 -12.87 -26.87
N ALA A 318 -3.27 -14.10 -27.24
CA ALA A 318 -2.58 -15.05 -26.37
C ALA A 318 -1.24 -14.50 -25.87
N LYS A 319 -0.48 -13.82 -26.74
CA LYS A 319 0.78 -13.15 -26.38
C LYS A 319 0.57 -12.01 -25.39
N LEU A 320 -0.36 -11.11 -25.66
CA LEU A 320 -0.66 -9.99 -24.77
C LEU A 320 -1.13 -10.45 -23.38
N MET A 321 -2.00 -11.46 -23.32
CA MET A 321 -2.46 -12.06 -22.05
C MET A 321 -1.31 -12.71 -21.27
N THR A 322 -0.47 -13.48 -21.97
CA THR A 322 0.70 -14.14 -21.36
C THR A 322 1.69 -13.12 -20.79
N GLU A 323 2.00 -12.06 -21.54
CA GLU A 323 2.90 -11.00 -21.09
C GLU A 323 2.32 -10.25 -19.87
N ALA A 324 1.02 -9.95 -19.86
CA ALA A 324 0.38 -9.29 -18.72
C ALA A 324 0.45 -10.13 -17.42
N ILE A 325 0.15 -11.43 -17.52
CA ILE A 325 0.23 -12.37 -16.39
C ILE A 325 1.66 -12.50 -15.88
N LEU A 326 2.62 -12.67 -16.79
CA LEU A 326 4.02 -12.84 -16.42
C LEU A 326 4.65 -11.55 -15.89
N PHE A 327 4.22 -10.39 -16.38
CA PHE A 327 4.65 -9.11 -15.84
C PHE A 327 4.24 -8.96 -14.37
N ALA A 328 2.98 -9.26 -14.05
CA ALA A 328 2.48 -9.23 -12.67
C ALA A 328 3.19 -10.28 -11.78
N PHE A 329 3.37 -11.50 -12.27
CA PHE A 329 4.09 -12.56 -11.56
C PHE A 329 5.55 -12.20 -11.31
N SER A 330 6.25 -11.67 -12.32
CA SER A 330 7.65 -11.26 -12.24
C SER A 330 7.83 -10.14 -11.22
N PHE A 331 6.93 -9.12 -11.21
CA PHE A 331 6.96 -8.07 -10.20
C PHE A 331 6.83 -8.62 -8.78
N TRP A 332 5.81 -9.46 -8.54
CA TRP A 332 5.55 -10.06 -7.23
C TRP A 332 6.72 -10.95 -6.78
N ALA A 333 7.23 -11.81 -7.66
CA ALA A 333 8.31 -12.73 -7.34
C ALA A 333 9.65 -12.01 -7.09
N GLN A 334 9.93 -10.94 -7.84
CA GLN A 334 11.13 -10.12 -7.62
C GLN A 334 11.07 -9.41 -6.26
N LYS A 335 9.92 -8.83 -5.91
CA LYS A 335 9.71 -8.15 -4.62
C LYS A 335 9.80 -9.13 -3.44
N LYS A 336 9.30 -10.36 -3.58
CA LYS A 336 9.18 -11.32 -2.47
C LYS A 336 10.41 -12.21 -2.29
N PHE A 337 11.04 -12.65 -3.38
CA PHE A 337 12.07 -13.69 -3.34
C PHE A 337 13.45 -13.23 -3.80
N VAL A 338 13.54 -12.23 -4.67
CA VAL A 338 14.82 -11.77 -5.25
C VAL A 338 15.46 -10.66 -4.42
N TYR A 339 14.70 -9.61 -4.12
CA TYR A 339 15.21 -8.38 -3.50
C TYR A 339 14.81 -8.23 -2.05
#